data_AF-A0A2V9QZI7-F1
#
_entry.id   AF-A0A2V9QZI7-F1
#
_cell.length_a   1.000
_cell.length_b   1.000
_cell.length_c   1.000
_cell.angle_alpha   90.00
_cell.angle_beta   90.00
_cell.angle_gamma   90.00
#
_symmetry.space_group_name_H-M   'P 1'
#
loop_
_entity.id
_entity.type
_entity.pdbx_description
1 polymer ?
#
loop_
_entity_poly.entity_id
_entity_poly.type
_entity_poly.pdbx_seq_one_letter_code
_entity_poly.pdbx_strand_id
1 'polypeptide(L)'
;MKALAVLLLASLPIPQISLPVHGPKPQPHFAAQAQAAPHKGGKWYFARTGHAVYCYGPVMSVSGTSGDIERVATFCRGDKLLVPLKD
;
A
#
# COMPACT_ATOMS: atom_id res chain seq x y z
N MET A 1 -46.90 16.93 9.52
CA MET A 1 -46.68 15.76 8.65
C MET A 1 -45.23 15.61 8.11
N LYS A 2 -44.29 16.52 8.39
CA LYS A 2 -42.89 16.42 7.89
C LYS A 2 -41.95 15.54 8.73
N ALA A 3 -42.27 15.28 10.01
CA ALA A 3 -41.38 14.55 10.92
C ALA A 3 -41.29 13.04 10.60
N LEU A 4 -42.34 12.46 10.02
CA LEU A 4 -42.38 11.03 9.68
C LEU A 4 -41.38 10.66 8.57
N ALA A 5 -41.11 11.58 7.63
CA ALA A 5 -40.19 11.34 6.53
C ALA A 5 -38.72 11.23 6.98
N VAL A 6 -38.34 11.91 8.07
CA VAL A 6 -36.96 11.88 8.60
C VAL A 6 -36.67 10.55 9.30
N LEU A 7 -37.64 9.99 10.02
CA LEU A 7 -37.52 8.69 10.67
C LEU A 7 -37.37 7.55 9.65
N LEU A 8 -38.04 7.64 8.50
CA LEU A 8 -37.89 6.67 7.41
C LEU A 8 -36.48 6.68 6.81
N LEU A 9 -35.86 7.84 6.67
CA LEU A 9 -34.50 7.96 6.14
C LEU A 9 -33.44 7.39 7.11
N ALA A 10 -33.69 7.46 8.42
CA ALA A 10 -32.80 6.88 9.44
C ALA A 10 -32.87 5.34 9.52
N SER A 11 -33.91 4.73 8.95
CA SER A 11 -34.06 3.26 8.91
C SER A 11 -33.35 2.59 7.73
N LEU A 12 -32.74 3.38 6.83
CA LEU A 12 -32.00 2.84 5.69
C LEU A 12 -30.69 2.19 6.17
N PRO A 13 -30.43 0.92 5.84
CA PRO A 13 -29.16 0.29 6.16
C PRO A 13 -28.03 1.02 5.45
N ILE A 14 -27.03 1.46 6.21
CA ILE A 14 -25.84 2.12 5.67
C ILE A 14 -25.03 1.06 4.91
N PRO A 15 -24.82 1.20 3.60
CA PRO A 15 -23.98 0.27 2.86
C PRO A 15 -22.55 0.33 3.39
N GLN A 16 -22.10 -0.74 4.02
CA GLN A 16 -20.74 -0.88 4.50
C GLN A 16 -19.85 -1.19 3.30
N ILE A 17 -19.20 -0.15 2.76
CA ILE A 17 -18.21 -0.33 1.71
C ILE A 17 -16.93 -0.85 2.37
N SER A 18 -16.74 -2.16 2.33
CA SER A 18 -15.49 -2.80 2.73
C SER A 18 -14.42 -2.54 1.67
N LEU A 19 -13.66 -1.47 1.85
CA LEU A 19 -12.43 -1.27 1.08
C LEU A 19 -11.40 -2.29 1.54
N PRO A 20 -10.80 -3.07 0.62
CA PRO A 20 -9.75 -4.00 1.00
C PRO A 20 -8.58 -3.23 1.61
N VAL A 21 -8.33 -3.46 2.89
CA VAL A 21 -7.22 -2.86 3.67
C VAL A 21 -5.85 -3.23 3.09
N HIS A 22 -5.80 -4.32 2.32
CA HIS A 22 -4.60 -4.80 1.68
C HIS A 22 -4.87 -4.86 0.18
N GLY A 23 -4.07 -4.10 -0.60
CA GLY A 23 -4.03 -4.25 -2.06
C GLY A 23 -3.68 -5.68 -2.47
N PRO A 24 -3.75 -5.99 -3.77
CA PRO A 24 -3.48 -7.34 -4.27
C PRO A 24 -2.14 -7.86 -3.74
N LYS A 25 -2.16 -9.05 -3.13
CA LYS A 25 -0.95 -9.70 -2.64
C LYS A 25 0.00 -9.90 -3.83
N PRO A 26 1.28 -9.53 -3.70
CA PRO A 26 2.25 -9.75 -4.78
C PRO A 26 2.29 -11.22 -5.19
N GLN A 27 2.44 -11.47 -6.49
CA GLN A 27 2.51 -12.84 -7.00
C GLN A 27 3.71 -13.57 -6.37
N PRO A 28 3.60 -14.89 -6.09
CA PRO A 28 4.58 -15.63 -5.28
C PRO A 28 6.01 -15.55 -5.81
N HIS A 29 6.19 -15.42 -7.13
CA HIS A 29 7.51 -15.30 -7.73
C HIS A 29 8.24 -14.00 -7.38
N PHE A 30 7.52 -12.90 -7.11
CA PHE A 30 8.15 -11.66 -6.64
C PHE A 30 8.66 -11.80 -5.20
N ALA A 31 7.92 -12.52 -4.35
CA ALA A 31 8.36 -12.86 -3.00
C ALA A 31 9.62 -13.74 -3.03
N ALA A 32 9.61 -14.77 -3.90
CA ALA A 32 10.79 -15.59 -4.12
C ALA A 32 11.97 -14.76 -4.63
N GLN A 33 11.75 -13.80 -5.53
CA GLN A 33 12.82 -12.93 -6.06
C GLN A 33 13.40 -11.96 -5.01
N ALA A 34 12.60 -11.51 -4.04
CA ALA A 34 13.09 -10.70 -2.92
C ALA A 34 13.92 -11.48 -1.90
N GLN A 35 13.68 -12.79 -1.84
CA GLN A 35 14.41 -13.72 -0.99
C GLN A 35 15.58 -14.39 -1.73
N ALA A 36 15.51 -14.44 -3.07
CA ALA A 36 16.49 -15.07 -3.92
C ALA A 36 17.66 -14.13 -4.21
N ALA A 37 18.82 -14.56 -3.71
CA ALA A 37 20.14 -13.97 -3.79
C ALA A 37 20.44 -12.89 -2.71
N PRO A 38 21.62 -12.98 -2.07
CA PRO A 38 22.15 -11.88 -1.28
C PRO A 38 22.45 -10.72 -2.24
N HIS A 39 21.49 -9.80 -2.40
CA HIS A 39 21.71 -8.60 -3.18
C HIS A 39 22.92 -7.86 -2.59
N LYS A 40 23.99 -7.74 -3.38
CA LYS A 40 25.18 -6.98 -2.98
C LYS A 40 24.83 -5.49 -3.03
N GLY A 41 24.75 -4.89 -1.85
CA GLY A 41 24.41 -3.48 -1.71
C GLY A 41 22.91 -3.23 -1.59
N GLY A 42 22.57 -1.99 -1.26
CA GLY A 42 21.22 -1.54 -0.97
C GLY A 42 21.28 -0.14 -0.39
N LYS A 43 20.13 0.54 -0.34
CA LYS A 43 20.04 1.93 0.10
C LYS A 43 19.02 2.04 1.23
N TRP A 44 19.33 2.93 2.16
CA TRP A 44 18.37 3.37 3.17
C TRP A 44 17.43 4.39 2.55
N TYR A 45 16.14 4.20 2.78
CA TYR A 45 15.09 5.12 2.38
C TYR A 45 14.21 5.46 3.57
N PHE A 46 13.57 6.62 3.52
CA PHE A 46 12.58 6.98 4.52
C PHE A 46 11.20 6.57 3.98
N ALA A 47 10.54 5.63 4.64
CA ALA A 47 9.21 5.20 4.25
C ALA A 47 8.18 6.30 4.54
N ARG A 48 7.11 6.33 3.76
CA ARG A 48 5.98 7.25 3.96
C ARG A 48 5.35 7.13 5.35
N THR A 49 5.44 5.94 5.95
CA THR A 49 4.98 5.64 7.31
C THR A 49 5.91 6.17 8.41
N GLY A 50 7.06 6.77 8.07
CA GLY A 50 7.93 7.47 9.01
C GLY A 50 9.09 6.66 9.58
N HIS A 51 9.42 5.49 9.02
CA HIS A 51 10.56 4.68 9.46
C HIS A 51 11.61 4.50 8.35
N ALA A 52 12.85 4.23 8.72
CA ALA A 52 13.91 3.91 7.77
C ALA A 52 13.79 2.46 7.29
N VAL A 53 13.89 2.25 5.97
CA VAL A 53 13.85 0.94 5.33
C VAL A 53 15.08 0.71 4.48
N TYR A 54 15.63 -0.50 4.54
CA TYR A 54 16.75 -0.89 3.70
C TYR A 54 16.23 -1.71 2.53
N CYS A 55 16.45 -1.22 1.30
CA CYS A 55 15.95 -1.86 0.08
C CYS A 55 17.08 -2.11 -0.92
N TYR A 56 16.93 -3.21 -1.66
CA TYR A 56 17.92 -3.76 -2.58
C TYR A 56 17.61 -3.39 -4.04
N GLY A 57 16.33 -3.17 -4.35
CA GLY A 57 15.86 -2.88 -5.69
C GLY A 57 15.84 -1.40 -6.07
N PRO A 58 15.51 -1.10 -7.34
CA PRO A 58 15.31 0.26 -7.80
C PRO A 58 14.11 0.93 -7.11
N VAL A 59 14.11 2.26 -7.15
CA VAL A 59 12.92 3.07 -6.86
C VAL A 59 12.15 3.27 -8.16
N MET A 60 10.86 2.98 -8.14
CA MET A 60 9.97 3.16 -9.28
C MET A 60 8.81 4.10 -8.93
N SER A 61 8.27 4.76 -9.94
CA SER A 61 7.05 5.55 -9.82
C SER A 61 5.87 4.70 -10.24
N VAL A 62 4.86 4.60 -9.37
CA VAL A 62 3.63 3.84 -9.62
C VAL A 62 2.42 4.76 -9.49
N SER A 63 1.36 4.45 -10.21
CA SER A 63 0.08 5.11 -10.01
C SER A 63 -0.52 4.67 -8.69
N GLY A 64 -0.70 5.60 -7.76
CA GLY A 64 -1.37 5.43 -6.48
C GLY A 64 -2.88 5.21 -6.67
N THR A 65 -3.54 4.80 -5.59
CA THR A 65 -4.99 4.51 -5.59
C THR A 65 -5.85 5.75 -5.84
N SER A 66 -5.32 6.95 -5.62
CA SER A 66 -5.99 8.24 -5.83
C SER A 66 -5.64 8.90 -7.17
N GLY A 67 -4.91 8.19 -8.05
CA GLY A 67 -4.42 8.76 -9.32
C GLY A 67 -3.18 9.64 -9.16
N ASP A 68 -2.61 9.69 -7.95
CA ASP A 68 -1.31 10.28 -7.65
C ASP A 68 -0.16 9.41 -8.19
N ILE A 69 1.02 10.01 -8.37
CA ILE A 69 2.25 9.28 -8.68
C ILE A 69 2.99 9.05 -7.36
N GLU A 70 3.12 7.81 -6.93
CA GLU A 70 3.82 7.43 -5.70
C GLU A 70 5.19 6.83 -6.03
N ARG A 71 6.23 7.25 -5.30
CA ARG A 71 7.56 6.65 -5.38
C ARG A 71 7.65 5.46 -4.43
N VAL A 72 7.98 4.29 -4.96
CA VAL A 72 8.09 3.04 -4.19
C VAL A 72 9.47 2.43 -4.34
N ALA A 73 10.09 2.05 -3.22
CA ALA A 73 11.28 1.20 -3.23
C ALA A 73 10.87 -0.27 -3.36
N THR A 74 11.60 -1.02 -4.17
CA THR A 74 11.35 -2.44 -4.42
C THR A 74 12.33 -3.33 -3.66
N PHE A 75 11.90 -4.55 -3.33
CA PHE A 75 12.71 -5.57 -2.69
C PHE A 75 13.35 -5.05 -1.39
N CYS A 76 12.54 -4.81 -0.36
CA CYS A 76 12.99 -4.30 0.93
C CYS A 76 13.18 -5.43 1.96
N ARG A 77 14.10 -5.22 2.90
CA ARG A 77 14.37 -6.16 3.99
C ARG A 77 13.10 -6.40 4.83
N GLY A 78 12.83 -7.66 5.18
CA GLY A 78 11.72 -8.05 6.07
C GLY A 78 10.38 -8.25 5.38
N ASP A 79 10.35 -9.08 4.33
CA ASP A 79 9.15 -9.48 3.57
C ASP A 79 8.32 -8.34 2.95
N LYS A 80 8.90 -7.13 2.86
CA LYS A 80 8.28 -5.97 2.22
C LYS A 80 8.76 -5.86 0.78
N LEU A 81 7.91 -6.22 -0.17
CA LEU A 81 8.25 -6.15 -1.60
C LEU A 81 8.22 -4.74 -2.17
N LEU A 82 7.27 -3.94 -1.71
CA LEU A 82 7.06 -2.57 -2.14
C LEU A 82 6.89 -1.71 -0.90
N VAL A 83 7.70 -0.66 -0.78
CA VAL A 83 7.59 0.32 0.30
C VAL A 83 7.44 1.71 -0.29
N PRO A 84 6.29 2.38 -0.08
CA PRO A 84 6.14 3.79 -0.38
C PRO A 84 7.16 4.64 0.35
N LEU A 85 7.82 5.51 -0.39
CA LEU A 85 8.81 6.43 0.14
C LEU A 85 8.16 7.76 0.49
N LYS A 86 8.73 8.42 1.50
CA LYS A 86 8.57 9.86 1.66
C LYS A 86 9.47 10.52 0.60
N ASP A 87 8.93 11.52 -0.10
CA ASP A 87 9.55 12.16 -1.26
C ASP A 87 11.04 12.52 -1.10
#